data_AF-I7CFI5-F1
#
_entry.id   AF-I7CFI5-F1
#
_cell.length_a   1.000
_cell.length_b   1.000
_cell.length_c   1.000
_cell.angle_alpha   90.00
_cell.angle_beta   90.00
_cell.angle_gamma   90.00
#
_symmetry.space_group_name_H-M   'P 1'
#
loop_
_entity.id
_entity.type
_entity.pdbx_description
1 polymer ?
#
loop_
_entity_poly.entity_id
_entity_poly.type
_entity_poly.pdbx_seq_one_letter_code
_entity_poly.pdbx_strand_id
1 'polypeptide(L)'
;MAEPRHQRVSVTPLAPPDQPLRVRIVGPTEVFVTADVKSIRLKMFDGIMQLNPRYCSVIEKLREGEIQLKLVNSSATESSVRKYKISAGWLVSSHNLCELLVKSCQEVQ
;
A
#
# COMPACT_ATOMS: atom_id res chain seq x y z
N MET A 1 41.13 -20.76 -6.89
CA MET A 1 39.89 -20.37 -6.18
C MET A 1 38.75 -21.17 -6.79
N ALA A 2 38.04 -21.97 -5.99
CA ALA A 2 36.90 -22.74 -6.49
C ALA A 2 35.68 -21.81 -6.65
N GLU A 3 34.97 -21.92 -7.77
CA GLU A 3 33.76 -21.13 -7.99
C GLU A 3 32.66 -21.49 -6.99
N PRO A 4 31.85 -20.52 -6.55
CA PRO A 4 30.75 -20.77 -5.62
C PRO A 4 29.77 -21.77 -6.22
N ARG A 5 29.53 -22.87 -5.50
CA ARG A 5 28.64 -23.98 -5.91
C ARG A 5 27.18 -23.57 -6.12
N HIS A 6 26.76 -22.44 -5.55
CA HIS A 6 25.40 -21.95 -5.64
C HIS A 6 25.37 -20.66 -6.47
N GLN A 7 24.70 -20.70 -7.63
CA GLN A 7 24.31 -19.49 -8.32
C GLN A 7 23.26 -18.76 -7.47
N ARG A 8 23.49 -17.47 -7.18
CA ARG A 8 22.43 -16.64 -6.60
C ARG A 8 21.26 -16.62 -7.59
N VAL A 9 20.09 -17.07 -7.15
CA VAL A 9 18.85 -16.92 -7.91
C VAL A 9 18.63 -15.43 -8.12
N SER A 10 18.85 -14.98 -9.36
CA SER A 10 18.57 -13.61 -9.77
C SER A 10 17.06 -13.50 -9.96
N VAL A 11 16.37 -12.90 -9.00
CA VAL A 11 14.93 -12.64 -9.13
C VAL A 11 14.77 -11.38 -9.97
N THR A 12 14.20 -11.51 -11.17
CA THR A 12 13.89 -10.35 -12.00
C THR A 12 12.87 -9.48 -11.27
N PRO A 13 13.17 -8.19 -11.03
CA PRO A 13 12.18 -7.28 -10.45
C PRO A 13 10.96 -7.21 -11.38
N LEU A 14 9.79 -7.58 -10.86
CA LEU A 14 8.56 -7.64 -11.66
C LEU A 14 8.01 -6.26 -12.04
N ALA A 15 8.53 -5.17 -11.44
CA ALA A 15 8.04 -3.82 -11.64
C ALA A 15 9.19 -2.81 -11.90
N PRO A 16 9.01 -1.86 -12.84
CA PRO A 16 9.94 -0.75 -13.05
C PRO A 16 10.24 0.02 -11.76
N PRO A 17 11.44 0.62 -11.62
CA PRO A 17 11.81 1.37 -10.42
C PRO A 17 10.93 2.57 -10.14
N ASP A 18 10.39 3.17 -11.18
CA ASP A 18 9.61 4.40 -11.08
C ASP A 18 8.10 4.16 -11.03
N GLN A 19 7.67 2.89 -11.04
CA GLN A 19 6.25 2.57 -10.92
C GLN A 19 5.75 2.90 -9.50
N PRO A 20 4.74 3.77 -9.36
CA PRO A 20 4.20 4.12 -8.06
C PRO A 20 3.45 2.93 -7.44
N LEU A 21 3.24 2.98 -6.12
CA LEU A 21 2.35 2.05 -5.44
C LEU A 21 0.91 2.47 -5.75
N ARG A 22 0.15 1.63 -6.44
CA ARG A 22 -1.28 1.87 -6.65
C ARG A 22 -2.05 1.37 -5.44
N VAL A 23 -2.83 2.25 -4.82
CA VAL A 23 -3.72 1.91 -3.71
C VAL A 23 -5.16 1.92 -4.20
N ARG A 24 -5.92 0.88 -3.84
CA ARG A 24 -7.36 0.81 -4.04
C ARG A 24 -8.06 0.52 -2.71
N ILE A 25 -9.04 1.33 -2.35
CA ILE A 25 -9.94 1.04 -1.23
C ILE A 25 -11.23 0.53 -1.85
N VAL A 26 -11.54 -0.74 -1.61
CA VAL A 26 -12.62 -1.46 -2.26
C VAL A 26 -13.70 -1.77 -1.23
N GLY A 27 -14.90 -1.27 -1.51
CA GLY A 27 -16.12 -1.57 -0.79
C GLY A 27 -16.81 -2.85 -1.29
N PRO A 28 -17.90 -3.27 -0.63
CA PRO A 28 -18.68 -4.43 -1.07
C PRO A 28 -19.35 -4.24 -2.45
N THR A 29 -19.67 -2.98 -2.80
CA THR A 29 -20.45 -2.63 -4.01
C THR A 29 -19.71 -1.71 -4.97
N GLU A 30 -18.68 -0.99 -4.51
CA GLU A 30 -17.98 0.01 -5.30
C GLU A 30 -16.51 0.16 -4.86
N VAL A 31 -15.71 0.84 -5.67
CA VAL A 31 -14.34 1.23 -5.31
C VAL A 31 -14.39 2.64 -4.74
N PHE A 32 -14.09 2.80 -3.45
CA PHE A 32 -14.12 4.10 -2.78
C PHE A 32 -12.97 5.01 -3.21
N VAL A 33 -11.77 4.46 -3.38
CA VAL A 33 -10.56 5.24 -3.73
C VAL A 33 -9.69 4.44 -4.69
N THR A 34 -9.14 5.11 -5.69
CA THR A 34 -8.00 4.61 -6.49
C THR A 34 -6.99 5.73 -6.58
N ALA A 35 -5.77 5.51 -6.10
CA ALA A 35 -4.73 6.53 -6.07
C ALA A 35 -3.33 5.93 -6.25
N ASP A 36 -2.48 6.65 -6.98
CA ASP A 36 -1.06 6.32 -7.07
C ASP A 36 -0.30 7.09 -5.97
N VAL A 37 0.37 6.34 -5.09
CA VAL A 37 0.98 6.84 -3.85
C VAL A 37 2.48 6.52 -3.77
N LYS A 38 3.21 7.35 -3.02
CA LYS A 38 4.59 7.10 -2.58
C LYS A 38 4.63 6.16 -1.38
N SER A 39 3.62 6.23 -0.52
CA SER A 39 3.46 5.33 0.61
C SER A 39 2.04 5.37 1.15
N ILE A 40 1.67 4.30 1.85
CA ILE A 40 0.45 4.21 2.65
C ILE A 40 0.83 3.84 4.09
N ARG A 41 0.22 4.52 5.06
CA ARG A 41 0.38 4.28 6.50
C ARG A 41 -0.94 3.83 7.10
N LEU A 42 -0.88 2.75 7.88
CA LEU A 42 -2.04 2.03 8.41
C LEU A 42 -1.84 1.73 9.89
N LYS A 43 -2.91 1.80 10.67
CA LYS A 43 -2.90 1.39 12.06
C LYS A 43 -3.36 -0.07 12.16
N MET A 44 -2.43 -1.01 12.30
CA MET A 44 -2.69 -2.45 12.47
C MET A 44 -3.01 -2.80 13.94
N PHE A 45 -3.38 -4.04 14.23
CA PHE A 45 -3.65 -4.49 15.60
C PHE A 45 -2.39 -4.44 16.49
N ASP A 46 -1.25 -4.78 15.93
CA ASP A 46 0.06 -4.90 16.56
C ASP A 46 0.92 -3.63 16.49
N GLY A 47 0.52 -2.64 15.68
CA GLY A 47 1.30 -1.41 15.54
C GLY A 47 0.91 -0.55 14.35
N ILE A 48 1.89 0.17 13.83
CA ILE A 48 1.75 0.99 12.62
C ILE A 48 2.50 0.30 11.49
N MET A 49 1.81 0.06 10.39
CA MET A 49 2.41 -0.48 9.17
C MET A 49 2.54 0.64 8.13
N GLN A 50 3.67 0.66 7.44
CA GLN A 50 3.87 1.52 6.27
C GLN A 50 4.29 0.69 5.07
N LEU A 51 3.50 0.76 4.00
CA LEU A 51 3.86 0.16 2.71
C LEU A 51 4.43 1.23 1.79
N ASN A 52 5.53 0.87 1.14
CA ASN A 52 6.18 1.67 0.10
C ASN A 52 6.12 0.89 -1.23
N PRO A 53 6.43 1.49 -2.38
CA PRO A 53 6.65 0.76 -3.62
C PRO A 53 7.65 -0.39 -3.40
N ARG A 54 7.42 -1.51 -4.09
CA ARG A 54 8.20 -2.75 -4.05
C ARG A 54 8.20 -3.45 -2.70
N TYR A 55 7.18 -3.20 -1.88
CA TYR A 55 6.95 -3.99 -0.68
C TYR A 55 6.65 -5.45 -1.03
N CYS A 56 7.01 -6.36 -0.11
CA CYS A 56 6.72 -7.78 -0.26
C CYS A 56 5.20 -8.03 -0.39
N SER A 57 4.83 -9.15 -1.02
CA SER A 57 3.42 -9.53 -1.05
C SER A 57 2.97 -9.95 0.35
N VAL A 58 1.85 -9.42 0.82
CA VAL A 58 1.35 -9.66 2.18
C VAL A 58 -0.18 -9.58 2.22
N ILE A 59 -0.78 -10.39 3.10
CA ILE A 59 -2.21 -10.39 3.39
C ILE A 59 -2.38 -10.21 4.90
N GLU A 60 -3.04 -9.13 5.32
CA GLU A 60 -3.19 -8.79 6.75
C GLU A 60 -4.63 -8.42 7.11
N LYS A 61 -5.00 -8.64 8.37
CA LYS A 61 -6.26 -8.14 8.92
C LYS A 61 -6.11 -6.68 9.34
N LEU A 62 -7.03 -5.84 8.89
CA LEU A 62 -7.10 -4.43 9.25
C LEU A 62 -8.09 -4.23 10.40
N ARG A 63 -7.69 -3.42 11.39
CA ARG A 63 -8.64 -2.85 12.35
C ARG A 63 -9.29 -1.61 11.77
N GLU A 64 -10.45 -1.24 12.31
CA GLU A 64 -11.04 0.07 12.07
C GLU A 64 -10.07 1.18 12.52
N GLY A 65 -9.95 2.23 11.71
CA GLY A 65 -9.08 3.35 12.05
C GLY A 65 -8.80 4.29 10.90
N GLU A 66 -7.84 5.19 11.14
CA GLU A 66 -7.33 6.13 10.15
C GLU A 66 -6.23 5.48 9.31
N ILE A 67 -6.26 5.76 8.02
CA ILE A 67 -5.21 5.47 7.05
C ILE A 67 -4.75 6.76 6.40
N GLN A 68 -3.47 6.80 5.99
CA GLN A 68 -2.86 7.97 5.40
C GLN A 68 -2.21 7.59 4.07
N LEU A 69 -2.61 8.25 2.98
CA LEU A 69 -2.09 8.06 1.63
C LEU A 69 -1.22 9.24 1.24
N LYS A 70 0.07 9.02 0.94
CA LYS A 70 0.97 10.07 0.46
C LYS A 70 1.04 10.04 -1.08
N LEU A 71 0.41 10.98 -1.77
CA LEU A 71 0.29 10.98 -3.23
C LEU A 71 1.62 11.23 -3.98
N VAL A 72 1.72 10.75 -5.22
CA VAL A 72 2.92 10.91 -6.07
C VAL A 72 3.06 12.32 -6.65
N ASN A 73 1.95 12.94 -7.03
CA ASN A 73 1.90 14.23 -7.74
C ASN A 73 1.46 15.39 -6.84
N SER A 74 2.38 15.91 -6.04
CA SER A 74 2.23 17.23 -5.44
C SER A 74 3.55 17.97 -5.51
N SER A 75 3.65 18.88 -6.46
CA SER A 75 4.61 19.97 -6.42
C SER A 75 4.46 20.71 -5.07
N ALA A 76 5.47 20.55 -4.22
CA ALA A 76 5.71 21.25 -2.95
C ALA A 76 4.73 21.01 -1.77
N THR A 77 5.33 20.78 -0.58
CA THR A 77 4.79 20.99 0.79
C THR A 77 3.53 20.24 1.21
N GLU A 78 3.67 19.25 2.10
CA GLU A 78 2.73 18.70 3.12
C GLU A 78 1.21 18.47 2.83
N SER A 79 0.63 19.01 1.75
CA SER A 79 -0.79 18.93 1.37
C SER A 79 -1.16 17.67 0.58
N SER A 80 -0.22 16.74 0.41
CA SER A 80 -0.42 15.51 -0.39
C SER A 80 -0.69 14.26 0.40
N VAL A 81 -0.92 14.40 1.70
CA VAL A 81 -1.40 13.31 2.55
C VAL A 81 -2.92 13.37 2.58
N ARG A 82 -3.58 12.40 1.95
CA ARG A 82 -5.02 12.20 2.13
C ARG A 82 -5.26 11.23 3.25
N LYS A 83 -6.17 11.57 4.16
CA LYS A 83 -6.53 10.73 5.30
C LYS A 83 -7.91 10.16 5.10
N TYR A 84 -8.08 8.90 5.44
CA TYR A 84 -9.38 8.24 5.38
C TYR A 84 -9.63 7.49 6.68
N LYS A 85 -10.88 7.50 7.13
CA LYS A 85 -11.37 6.59 8.16
C LYS A 85 -12.01 5.39 7.47
N ILE A 86 -11.49 4.20 7.75
CA ILE A 86 -11.98 2.94 7.18
C ILE A 86 -12.50 2.02 8.27
N SER A 87 -13.49 1.18 7.92
CA SER A 87 -13.89 0.07 8.79
C SER A 87 -12.80 -1.00 8.87
N ALA A 88 -12.94 -1.94 9.81
CA ALA A 88 -12.14 -3.17 9.79
C ALA A 88 -12.31 -3.93 8.46
N GLY A 89 -11.31 -4.72 8.10
CA GLY A 89 -11.25 -5.38 6.80
C GLY A 89 -9.96 -6.16 6.54
N TRP A 90 -9.56 -6.22 5.28
CA TRP A 90 -8.36 -6.94 4.84
C TRP A 90 -7.47 -6.04 3.99
N LEU A 91 -6.17 -6.20 4.16
CA LEU A 91 -5.14 -5.64 3.29
C LEU A 91 -4.55 -6.76 2.45
N VAL A 92 -4.46 -6.53 1.15
CA VAL A 92 -3.74 -7.39 0.21
C VAL A 92 -2.77 -6.52 -0.57
N SER A 93 -1.47 -6.82 -0.47
CA SER A 93 -0.44 -6.13 -1.25
C SER A 93 0.28 -7.12 -2.14
N SER A 94 0.44 -6.80 -3.42
CA SER A 94 1.25 -7.56 -4.37
C SER A 94 1.56 -6.71 -5.61
N HIS A 95 2.72 -6.92 -6.25
CA HIS A 95 3.08 -6.27 -7.53
C HIS A 95 2.82 -4.75 -7.61
N ASN A 96 3.22 -3.98 -6.58
CA ASN A 96 2.96 -2.53 -6.49
C ASN A 96 1.47 -2.14 -6.52
N LEU A 97 0.59 -3.06 -6.15
CA LEU A 97 -0.82 -2.85 -5.89
C LEU A 97 -1.10 -3.15 -4.42
N CYS A 98 -1.79 -2.24 -3.75
CA CYS A 98 -2.29 -2.42 -2.39
C CYS A 98 -3.80 -2.24 -2.41
N GLU A 99 -4.53 -3.31 -2.11
CA GLU A 99 -5.99 -3.31 -2.01
C GLU A 99 -6.42 -3.41 -0.54
N LEU A 100 -7.27 -2.48 -0.13
CA LEU A 100 -7.92 -2.46 1.17
C LEU A 100 -9.39 -2.86 0.96
N LEU A 101 -9.76 -4.04 1.43
CA LEU A 101 -11.12 -4.56 1.34
C LEU A 101 -11.87 -4.21 2.64
N VAL A 102 -12.75 -3.21 2.59
CA VAL A 102 -13.41 -2.64 3.79
C VAL A 102 -14.89 -2.41 3.53
N LYS A 103 -15.72 -2.36 4.57
CA LYS A 103 -17.16 -2.13 4.44
C LYS A 103 -17.50 -0.66 4.19
N SER A 104 -16.75 0.27 4.78
CA SER A 104 -16.94 1.71 4.61
C SER A 104 -15.60 2.46 4.59
N CYS A 105 -15.59 3.59 3.90
CA CYS A 105 -14.46 4.50 3.79
C CYS A 105 -14.98 5.94 3.69
N GLN A 106 -14.41 6.85 4.49
CA GLN A 106 -14.73 8.28 4.46
C GLN A 106 -13.44 9.09 4.49
N GLU A 107 -13.33 10.09 3.63
CA GLU A 107 -12.20 11.03 3.65
C GLU A 107 -12.33 11.94 4.88
N VAL A 108 -11.21 12.16 5.57
CA VAL A 108 -11.12 13.01 6.76
C VAL A 108 -10.24 14.21 6.41
N GLN A 109 -10.75 15.43 6.63
CA GLN A 109 -10.01 16.68 6.43
C GLN A 109 -8.89 16.84 7.48
#